data_AF-A0A7S2HGY4-F1
#
_entry.id   AF-A0A7S2HGY4-F1
#
_cell.length_a   1.000
_cell.length_b   1.000
_cell.length_c   1.000
_cell.angle_alpha   90.00
_cell.angle_beta   90.00
_cell.angle_gamma   90.00
#
_symmetry.space_group_name_H-M   'P 1'
#
loop_
_entity.id
_entity.type
_entity.pdbx_description
1 polymer ?
#
loop_
_entity_poly.entity_id
_entity_poly.type
_entity_poly.pdbx_seq_one_letter_code
_entity_poly.pdbx_strand_id
1 'polypeptide(L)'
;ASELKANGFSAAELRGAYTAKELKDNGFNAAELLEAGIKERVVDALDGRSVSELRKRGYVAKELKTIGFPVAMLKGGGFSVKELKEVGFLADELKAVGFSAEALKKGAFTSKELRGAGFSLRELREGGFAWKEL
;
A
#
# COMPACT_ATOMS: atom_id res chain seq x y z
N ALA A 1 10.04 -10.24 -20.69
CA ALA A 1 9.47 -8.92 -21.02
C ALA A 1 7.97 -9.05 -20.91
N SER A 2 7.36 -8.19 -20.12
CA SER A 2 5.97 -8.33 -19.68
C SER A 2 5.01 -8.05 -20.83
N GLU A 3 3.95 -8.84 -20.90
CA GLU A 3 3.08 -9.02 -22.08
C GLU A 3 2.60 -7.69 -22.67
N LEU A 4 2.34 -6.68 -21.85
CA LEU A 4 1.85 -5.37 -22.31
C LEU A 4 2.83 -4.65 -23.24
N LYS A 5 4.11 -4.53 -22.85
CA LYS A 5 5.12 -3.88 -23.70
C LYS A 5 5.48 -4.74 -24.91
N ALA A 6 5.48 -6.06 -24.74
CA ALA A 6 5.71 -6.99 -25.85
C ALA A 6 4.57 -6.94 -26.90
N ASN A 7 3.34 -6.63 -26.47
CA ASN A 7 2.18 -6.44 -27.34
C ASN A 7 2.09 -5.03 -27.96
N GLY A 8 3.13 -4.20 -27.80
CA GLY A 8 3.25 -2.90 -28.48
C GLY A 8 2.53 -1.73 -27.82
N PHE A 9 1.96 -1.91 -26.61
CA PHE A 9 1.34 -0.81 -25.88
C PHE A 9 2.40 0.17 -25.35
N SER A 10 2.06 1.46 -25.35
CA SER A 10 2.82 2.50 -24.68
C SER A 10 2.35 2.70 -23.23
N ALA A 11 3.22 3.22 -22.36
CA ALA A 11 2.84 3.60 -21.01
C ALA A 11 1.74 4.68 -21.00
N ALA A 12 1.68 5.54 -22.03
CA ALA A 12 0.69 6.61 -22.15
C ALA A 12 -0.73 6.06 -22.33
N GLU A 13 -0.89 4.99 -23.09
CA GLU A 13 -2.18 4.29 -23.29
C GLU A 13 -2.63 3.57 -22.02
N LEU A 14 -1.68 3.10 -21.21
CA LEU A 14 -1.94 2.27 -20.04
C LEU A 14 -2.06 3.06 -18.72
N ARG A 15 -1.58 4.31 -18.66
CA ARG A 15 -1.51 5.12 -17.42
C ARG A 15 -2.85 5.38 -16.71
N GLY A 16 -3.98 5.15 -17.39
CA GLY A 16 -5.32 5.30 -16.81
C GLY A 16 -5.86 4.02 -16.17
N ALA A 17 -5.32 2.86 -16.54
CA ALA A 17 -5.76 1.55 -16.06
C ALA A 17 -4.75 0.89 -15.11
N TYR A 18 -3.48 1.30 -15.19
CA TYR A 18 -2.38 0.74 -14.41
C TYR A 18 -1.72 1.80 -13.55
N THR A 19 -1.28 1.40 -12.36
CA THR A 19 -0.41 2.18 -11.50
C THR A 19 0.99 2.31 -12.11
N ALA A 20 1.73 3.34 -11.72
CA ALA A 20 3.09 3.54 -12.21
C ALA A 20 4.02 2.37 -11.85
N LYS A 21 3.82 1.75 -10.68
CA LYS A 21 4.56 0.54 -10.31
C LYS A 21 4.24 -0.63 -11.23
N GLU A 22 2.96 -0.88 -11.54
CA GLU A 22 2.58 -1.95 -12.47
C GLU A 22 3.15 -1.72 -13.87
N LEU A 23 3.19 -0.48 -14.35
CA LEU A 23 3.87 -0.16 -15.61
C LEU A 23 5.36 -0.47 -15.53
N LYS A 24 6.05 -0.10 -14.44
CA LYS A 24 7.45 -0.47 -14.27
C LYS A 24 7.67 -1.99 -14.22
N ASP A 25 6.82 -2.71 -13.48
CA ASP A 25 6.85 -4.17 -13.41
C ASP A 25 6.52 -4.79 -14.80
N ASN A 26 5.82 -4.04 -15.67
CA ASN A 26 5.58 -4.40 -17.06
C ASN A 26 6.71 -4.06 -18.05
N GLY A 27 7.86 -3.61 -17.54
CA GLY A 27 9.07 -3.37 -18.33
C GLY A 27 9.13 -1.99 -18.99
N PHE A 28 8.25 -1.06 -18.61
CA PHE A 28 8.40 0.35 -18.96
C PHE A 28 9.49 0.99 -18.09
N ASN A 29 10.44 1.66 -18.74
CA ASN A 29 11.55 2.33 -18.09
C ASN A 29 11.18 3.76 -17.66
N ALA A 30 12.07 4.43 -16.92
CA ALA A 30 11.82 5.77 -16.39
C ALA A 30 11.50 6.81 -17.48
N ALA A 31 12.18 6.77 -18.64
CA ALA A 31 11.94 7.70 -19.73
C ALA A 31 10.54 7.50 -20.33
N GLU A 32 10.15 6.25 -20.57
CA GLU A 32 8.81 5.92 -21.11
C GLU A 32 7.68 6.34 -20.14
N LEU A 33 7.90 6.21 -18.83
CA LEU A 33 6.94 6.69 -17.82
C LEU A 33 6.82 8.22 -17.83
N LEU A 34 7.94 8.94 -17.96
CA LEU A 34 7.95 10.41 -18.06
C LEU A 34 7.27 10.89 -19.35
N GLU A 35 7.54 10.25 -20.49
CA GLU A 35 6.89 10.51 -21.78
C GLU A 35 5.37 10.24 -21.71
N ALA A 36 4.96 9.24 -20.93
CA ALA A 36 3.56 8.99 -20.60
C ALA A 36 2.95 10.05 -19.66
N GLY A 37 3.69 11.08 -19.26
CA GLY A 37 3.24 12.15 -18.39
C GLY A 37 3.13 11.77 -16.91
N ILE A 38 3.77 10.68 -16.50
CA ILE A 38 3.91 10.34 -15.09
C ILE A 38 4.93 11.30 -14.47
N LYS A 39 4.61 11.84 -13.29
CA LYS A 39 5.44 12.85 -12.63
C LYS A 39 6.79 12.28 -12.21
N GLU A 40 7.84 13.10 -12.27
CA GLU A 40 9.19 12.72 -11.84
C GLU A 40 9.23 12.17 -10.41
N ARG A 41 8.48 12.77 -9.47
CA ARG A 41 8.37 12.27 -8.09
C ARG A 41 7.80 10.85 -8.01
N VAL A 42 6.95 10.44 -8.95
CA VAL A 42 6.45 9.05 -8.99
C VAL A 42 7.55 8.12 -9.54
N VAL A 43 8.25 8.55 -10.58
CA VAL A 43 9.34 7.76 -11.18
C VAL A 43 10.53 7.61 -10.22
N ASP A 44 10.86 8.66 -9.45
CA ASP A 44 11.88 8.66 -8.41
C ASP A 44 11.59 7.60 -7.34
N ALA A 45 10.33 7.43 -6.94
CA ALA A 45 9.95 6.41 -5.97
C ALA A 45 10.16 4.97 -6.48
N LEU A 46 10.24 4.79 -7.80
CA LEU A 46 10.30 3.48 -8.42
C LEU A 46 11.73 3.01 -8.67
N ASP A 47 12.77 3.81 -8.41
CA ASP A 47 14.18 3.55 -8.78
C ASP A 47 14.85 2.34 -8.11
N GLY A 48 14.15 1.62 -7.23
CA GLY A 48 14.64 0.42 -6.55
C GLY A 48 14.94 0.61 -5.06
N ARG A 49 14.79 1.83 -4.53
CA ARG A 49 14.88 2.10 -3.09
C ARG A 49 13.85 1.31 -2.27
N SER A 50 14.22 1.01 -1.03
CA SER A 50 13.27 0.48 -0.05
C SER A 50 12.26 1.55 0.37
N VAL A 51 11.06 1.12 0.79
CA VAL A 51 10.04 2.05 1.31
C VAL A 51 10.54 2.85 2.52
N SER A 52 11.39 2.27 3.36
CA SER A 52 12.01 2.96 4.49
C SER A 52 12.88 4.15 4.05
N GLU A 53 13.61 3.99 2.94
CA GLU A 53 14.41 5.07 2.35
C GLU A 53 13.54 6.14 1.69
N LEU A 54 12.48 5.74 0.98
CA LEU A 54 11.50 6.68 0.44
C LEU A 54 10.86 7.49 1.57
N ARG A 55 10.49 6.85 2.68
CA ARG A 55 9.94 7.55 3.84
C ARG A 55 10.92 8.58 4.42
N LYS A 56 12.21 8.23 4.54
CA LYS A 56 13.27 9.18 4.96
C LYS A 56 13.42 10.37 4.02
N ARG A 57 13.08 10.21 2.74
CA ARG A 57 13.05 11.28 1.72
C ARG A 57 11.74 12.07 1.70
N GLY A 58 10.84 11.83 2.65
CA GLY A 58 9.60 12.57 2.80
C GLY A 58 8.43 12.06 1.95
N TYR A 59 8.50 10.82 1.43
CA TYR A 59 7.32 10.17 0.86
C TYR A 59 6.35 9.76 1.97
N VAL A 60 5.06 10.05 1.77
CA VAL A 60 4.00 9.63 2.70
C VAL A 60 3.21 8.42 2.18
N ALA A 61 2.53 7.70 3.07
CA ALA A 61 1.76 6.49 2.72
C ALA A 61 0.79 6.70 1.55
N LYS A 62 0.17 7.89 1.47
CA LYS A 62 -0.81 8.23 0.42
C LYS A 62 -0.16 8.26 -0.97
N GLU A 63 1.05 8.80 -1.06
CA GLU A 63 1.80 8.87 -2.31
C GLU A 63 2.16 7.46 -2.75
N LEU A 64 2.76 6.66 -1.86
CA LEU A 64 3.21 5.32 -2.18
C LEU A 64 2.05 4.38 -2.52
N LYS A 65 0.91 4.50 -1.84
CA LYS A 65 -0.32 3.77 -2.20
C LYS A 65 -0.79 4.12 -3.61
N THR A 66 -0.84 5.42 -3.96
CA THR A 66 -1.21 5.87 -5.30
C THR A 66 -0.25 5.38 -6.38
N ILE A 67 1.05 5.27 -6.05
CA ILE A 67 2.08 4.76 -6.96
C ILE A 67 1.93 3.25 -7.21
N GLY A 68 1.26 2.52 -6.30
CA GLY A 68 1.03 1.08 -6.39
C GLY A 68 1.87 0.25 -5.42
N PHE A 69 2.46 0.85 -4.38
CA PHE A 69 3.16 0.07 -3.35
C PHE A 69 2.16 -0.70 -2.48
N PRO A 70 2.32 -2.04 -2.35
CA PRO A 70 1.43 -2.85 -1.55
C PRO A 70 1.63 -2.56 -0.06
N VAL A 71 0.57 -2.77 0.72
CA VAL A 71 0.58 -2.49 2.16
C VAL A 71 1.65 -3.27 2.94
N ALA A 72 2.05 -4.45 2.45
CA ALA A 72 3.17 -5.22 3.00
C ALA A 72 4.49 -4.44 2.94
N MET A 73 4.76 -3.75 1.83
CA MET A 73 5.95 -2.91 1.69
C MET A 73 5.85 -1.65 2.56
N LEU A 74 4.65 -1.07 2.69
CA LEU A 74 4.44 0.07 3.59
C LEU A 74 4.65 -0.30 5.06
N LYS A 75 4.17 -1.48 5.48
CA LYS A 75 4.46 -2.04 6.81
C LYS A 75 5.97 -2.21 7.03
N GLY A 76 6.67 -2.84 6.08
CA GLY A 76 8.13 -2.98 6.13
C GLY A 76 8.89 -1.64 6.11
N GLY A 77 8.27 -0.62 5.52
CA GLY A 77 8.71 0.77 5.48
C GLY A 77 8.54 1.55 6.79
N GLY A 78 7.90 0.96 7.79
CA GLY A 78 7.66 1.59 9.09
C GLY A 78 6.49 2.57 9.11
N PHE A 79 5.55 2.48 8.16
CA PHE A 79 4.29 3.22 8.27
C PHE A 79 3.41 2.61 9.37
N SER A 80 2.88 3.47 10.25
CA SER A 80 1.99 3.05 11.33
C SER A 80 0.62 2.65 10.81
N VAL A 81 -0.09 1.81 11.56
CA VAL A 81 -1.48 1.44 11.26
C VAL A 81 -2.36 2.68 11.10
N LYS A 82 -2.14 3.73 11.90
CA LYS A 82 -2.90 4.98 11.81
C LYS A 82 -2.69 5.66 10.45
N GLU A 83 -1.44 5.81 10.02
CA GLU A 83 -1.10 6.36 8.69
C GLU A 83 -1.73 5.52 7.57
N LEU A 84 -1.73 4.19 7.71
CA LEU A 84 -2.33 3.28 6.72
C LEU A 84 -3.87 3.41 6.70
N LYS A 85 -4.52 3.53 7.86
CA LYS A 85 -5.97 3.76 7.96
C LYS A 85 -6.37 5.10 7.34
N GLU A 86 -5.62 6.17 7.59
CA GLU A 86 -5.88 7.51 7.06
C GLU A 86 -5.83 7.57 5.53
N VAL A 87 -5.05 6.68 4.90
CA VAL A 87 -4.98 6.55 3.44
C VAL A 87 -5.92 5.47 2.89
N GLY A 88 -6.82 4.97 3.73
CA GLY A 88 -7.92 4.09 3.38
C GLY A 88 -7.52 2.63 3.18
N PHE A 89 -6.50 2.12 3.87
CA PHE A 89 -6.34 0.67 4.01
C PHE A 89 -7.35 0.13 5.02
N LEU A 90 -7.95 -1.00 4.70
CA LEU A 90 -8.98 -1.67 5.48
C LEU A 90 -8.36 -2.68 6.46
N ALA A 91 -9.14 -3.07 7.47
CA ALA A 91 -8.67 -3.97 8.52
C ALA A 91 -8.30 -5.36 7.99
N ASP A 92 -8.97 -5.85 6.95
CA ASP A 92 -8.70 -7.13 6.29
C ASP A 92 -7.40 -7.09 5.47
N GLU A 93 -7.15 -6.00 4.75
CA GLU A 93 -5.87 -5.78 4.05
C GLU A 93 -4.69 -5.76 5.04
N LEU A 94 -4.87 -5.10 6.18
CA LEU A 94 -3.86 -5.04 7.22
C LEU A 94 -3.69 -6.39 7.95
N LYS A 95 -4.79 -7.13 8.17
CA LYS A 95 -4.73 -8.49 8.70
C LYS A 95 -3.96 -9.42 7.77
N ALA A 96 -4.20 -9.33 6.46
CA ALA A 96 -3.55 -10.16 5.45
C ALA A 96 -2.02 -10.00 5.45
N VAL A 97 -1.51 -8.83 5.83
CA VAL A 97 -0.06 -8.59 5.99
C VAL A 97 0.42 -8.74 7.44
N GLY A 98 -0.39 -9.36 8.30
CA GLY A 98 -0.02 -9.76 9.66
C GLY A 98 0.01 -8.64 10.68
N PHE A 99 -0.87 -7.63 10.58
CA PHE A 99 -1.15 -6.76 11.73
C PHE A 99 -2.04 -7.48 12.75
N SER A 100 -1.71 -7.36 14.03
CA SER A 100 -2.51 -7.94 15.12
C SER A 100 -3.72 -7.07 15.45
N ALA A 101 -4.73 -7.65 16.11
CA ALA A 101 -5.88 -6.91 16.63
C ALA A 101 -5.46 -5.75 17.56
N GLU A 102 -4.39 -5.95 18.34
CA GLU A 102 -3.81 -4.91 19.21
C GLU A 102 -3.27 -3.72 18.40
N ALA A 103 -2.48 -4.00 17.35
CA ALA A 103 -1.92 -2.97 16.50
C ALA A 103 -3.02 -2.20 15.76
N LEU A 104 -4.05 -2.93 15.29
CA LEU A 104 -5.23 -2.32 14.66
C LEU A 104 -6.04 -1.45 15.63
N LYS A 105 -6.23 -1.89 16.88
CA LYS A 105 -6.85 -1.10 17.93
C LYS A 105 -6.09 0.20 18.19
N LYS A 106 -4.76 0.13 18.32
CA LYS A 106 -3.88 1.30 18.47
C LYS A 106 -3.95 2.27 17.27
N GLY A 107 -4.21 1.73 16.08
CA GLY A 107 -4.48 2.50 14.86
C GLY A 107 -5.94 2.98 14.72
N ALA A 108 -6.71 2.98 15.80
CA ALA A 108 -8.11 3.44 15.85
C ALA A 108 -9.09 2.62 15.00
N PHE A 109 -8.81 1.34 14.75
CA PHE A 109 -9.83 0.40 14.28
C PHE A 109 -10.70 -0.10 15.42
N THR A 110 -11.98 -0.25 15.12
CA THR A 110 -13.02 -0.75 16.02
C THR A 110 -13.11 -2.26 15.95
N SER A 111 -13.58 -2.88 17.03
CA SER A 111 -13.87 -4.32 17.07
C SER A 111 -14.80 -4.76 15.94
N LYS A 112 -15.77 -3.92 15.54
CA LYS A 112 -16.68 -4.20 14.42
C LYS A 112 -15.93 -4.29 13.09
N GLU A 113 -15.03 -3.35 12.81
CA GLU A 113 -14.17 -3.40 11.61
C GLU A 113 -13.29 -4.66 11.61
N LEU A 114 -12.72 -5.02 12.77
CA LEU A 114 -11.88 -6.22 12.86
C LEU A 114 -12.69 -7.52 12.75
N ARG A 115 -13.90 -7.60 13.31
CA ARG A 115 -14.79 -8.75 13.06
C ARG A 115 -15.12 -8.88 11.58
N GLY A 116 -15.40 -7.76 10.91
CA GLY A 116 -15.60 -7.73 9.45
C GLY A 116 -14.37 -8.22 8.67
N ALA A 117 -13.17 -7.93 9.18
CA ALA A 117 -11.90 -8.45 8.67
C ALA A 117 -11.59 -9.90 9.08
N GLY A 118 -12.52 -10.58 9.75
CA GLY A 118 -12.40 -11.98 10.13
C GLY A 118 -11.56 -12.25 11.38
N PHE A 119 -11.26 -11.26 12.22
CA PHE A 119 -10.69 -11.52 13.55
C PHE A 119 -11.71 -12.24 14.45
N SER A 120 -11.26 -13.29 15.12
CA SER A 120 -12.03 -14.02 16.12
C SER A 120 -12.20 -13.20 17.40
N LEU A 121 -13.24 -13.52 18.19
CA LEU A 121 -13.45 -12.90 19.51
C LEU A 121 -12.23 -13.05 20.42
N ARG A 122 -11.52 -14.18 20.32
CA ARG A 122 -10.28 -14.44 21.07
C ARG A 122 -9.19 -13.45 20.67
N GLU A 123 -8.91 -13.30 19.38
CA GLU A 123 -7.91 -12.34 18.88
C GLU A 123 -8.25 -10.91 19.29
N LEU A 124 -9.53 -10.52 19.27
CA LEU A 124 -9.96 -9.19 19.73
C LEU A 124 -9.75 -9.01 21.23
N ARG A 125 -10.03 -10.03 22.03
CA ARG A 125 -9.79 -10.02 23.47
C ARG A 125 -8.31 -9.87 23.79
N GLU A 126 -7.47 -10.66 23.12
CA GLU A 126 -6.01 -10.61 23.21
C GLU A 126 -5.47 -9.26 22.70
N GLY A 127 -6.13 -8.68 21.69
CA GLY A 127 -5.89 -7.33 21.19
C GLY A 127 -6.34 -6.19 22.11
N GLY A 128 -6.87 -6.52 23.29
CA GLY A 128 -7.23 -5.54 24.32
C GLY A 128 -8.62 -4.92 24.18
N PHE A 129 -9.51 -5.48 23.36
CA PHE A 129 -10.93 -5.06 23.34
C PHE A 129 -11.67 -5.54 24.60
N ALA A 130 -12.40 -4.62 25.22
CA ALA A 130 -13.24 -4.91 26.37
C ALA A 130 -14.49 -5.69 25.93
N TRP A 131 -15.05 -6.47 26.85
CA TRP A 131 -16.22 -7.33 26.55
C TRP A 131 -17.42 -6.57 25.99
N LYS A 132 -17.63 -5.33 26.44
CA LYS A 132 -18.67 -4.43 25.93
C LYS A 132 -18.46 -3.97 24.48
N GLU A 133 -17.24 -4.10 23.97
CA GLU A 133 -16.87 -3.73 22.60
C GLU A 133 -17.00 -4.95 21.65
N LEU A 134 -17.10 -6.18 22.16
CA LEU A 134 -16.94 -7.42 21.40
C LEU A 134 -18.18 -7.96 20.68
#